data_AF-G9EPN6-F1
#
_entry.id   AF-G9EPN6-F1
#
_cell.length_a   1.000
_cell.length_b   1.000
_cell.length_c   1.000
_cell.angle_alpha   90.00
_cell.angle_beta   90.00
_cell.angle_gamma   90.00
#
_symmetry.space_group_name_H-M   'P 1'
#
loop_
_entity.id
_entity.type
_entity.pdbx_description
1 polymer ?
#
loop_
_entity_poly.entity_id
_entity_poly.type
_entity_poly.pdbx_seq_one_letter_code
_entity_poly.pdbx_strand_id
1 'polypeptide(L)'
;MDNPEYYINREFSAIAFNQRVLMLANDERVPLLERMRFLSICSSNLDEFFEIRVAGLKEKIALSSNKLTIDGLRPDEAFSQISHKTHHLIDQLYATFNKQLLPALRKENIHFLELDEWTDDIHLWDKTLCWNRKGLNSGF
;
A
#
# COMPACT_ATOMS: atom_id res chain seq x y z
N MET A 1 1.61 31.66 -21.52
CA MET A 1 1.34 30.22 -21.77
C MET A 1 1.50 29.41 -20.48
N ASP A 2 1.12 29.94 -19.32
CA ASP A 2 1.14 29.21 -18.05
C ASP A 2 -0.28 29.22 -17.49
N ASN A 3 -1.13 28.29 -17.94
CA ASN A 3 -2.40 28.03 -17.28
C ASN A 3 -2.16 26.87 -16.28
N PRO A 4 -2.33 27.10 -14.96
CA PRO A 4 -2.25 26.08 -13.92
C PRO A 4 -3.05 24.80 -14.23
N GLU A 5 -4.14 24.90 -15.01
CA GLU A 5 -4.97 23.75 -15.42
C GLU A 5 -4.27 22.73 -16.31
N TYR A 6 -3.13 23.08 -16.95
CA TYR A 6 -2.37 22.14 -17.78
C TYR A 6 -1.39 21.27 -16.98
N TYR A 7 -1.16 21.59 -15.71
CA TYR A 7 -0.28 20.84 -14.84
C TYR A 7 -1.12 20.06 -13.84
N ILE A 8 -1.02 18.73 -13.88
CA ILE A 8 -1.62 17.87 -12.86
C ILE A 8 -0.57 17.70 -11.77
N ASN A 9 -0.92 18.06 -10.53
CA ASN A 9 -0.07 17.83 -9.38
C ASN A 9 0.30 16.33 -9.29
N ARG A 10 1.62 16.09 -9.15
CA ARG A 10 2.25 14.77 -9.21
C ARG A 10 1.66 13.82 -8.16
N GLU A 11 1.22 14.35 -7.03
CA GLU A 11 0.60 13.60 -5.94
C GLU A 11 -0.76 13.06 -6.33
N PHE A 12 -1.62 13.88 -6.95
CA PHE A 12 -2.90 13.40 -7.45
C PHE A 12 -2.72 12.37 -8.58
N SER A 13 -1.70 12.56 -9.43
CA SER A 13 -1.34 11.57 -10.45
C SER A 13 -0.92 10.23 -9.83
N ALA A 14 -0.12 10.25 -8.75
CA ALA A 14 0.29 9.04 -8.03
C ALA A 14 -0.90 8.33 -7.38
N ILE A 15 -1.83 9.07 -6.77
CA ILE A 15 -3.07 8.50 -6.20
C ILE A 15 -3.93 7.87 -7.30
N ALA A 16 -4.14 8.59 -8.41
CA ALA A 16 -4.92 8.09 -9.54
C ALA A 16 -4.29 6.84 -10.18
N PHE A 17 -2.96 6.77 -10.22
CA PHE A 17 -2.25 5.57 -10.64
C PHE A 17 -2.54 4.39 -9.70
N ASN A 18 -2.37 4.56 -8.38
CA ASN A 18 -2.65 3.50 -7.42
C ASN A 18 -4.13 3.06 -7.42
N GLN A 19 -5.06 3.99 -7.66
CA GLN A 19 -6.47 3.65 -7.90
C GLN A 19 -6.64 2.66 -9.06
N ARG A 20 -5.97 2.87 -10.19
CA ARG A 20 -6.03 1.96 -11.34
C ARG A 20 -5.39 0.61 -11.03
N VAL A 21 -4.30 0.58 -10.27
CA VAL A 21 -3.69 -0.68 -9.82
C VAL A 21 -4.67 -1.46 -8.92
N LEU A 22 -5.35 -0.77 -8.00
CA LEU A 22 -6.35 -1.39 -7.13
C LEU A 22 -7.58 -1.89 -7.91
N MET A 23 -7.95 -1.22 -9.01
CA MET A 23 -9.00 -1.73 -9.91
C MET A 23 -8.63 -3.08 -10.51
N LEU A 24 -7.36 -3.31 -10.87
CA LEU A 24 -6.90 -4.61 -11.36
C LEU A 24 -6.95 -5.70 -10.28
N ALA A 25 -6.67 -5.34 -9.01
CA ALA A 25 -6.82 -6.26 -7.88
C ALA A 25 -8.30 -6.63 -7.60
N ASN A 26 -9.24 -5.75 -7.94
CA ASN A 26 -10.68 -5.98 -7.79
C ASN A 26 -11.32 -6.71 -8.98
N ASP A 27 -10.65 -6.79 -10.13
CA ASP A 27 -11.21 -7.40 -11.33
C ASP A 27 -11.18 -8.94 -11.24
N GLU A 28 -12.36 -9.55 -11.15
CA GLU A 28 -12.51 -11.02 -11.07
C GLU A 28 -12.06 -11.76 -12.34
N ARG A 29 -11.89 -11.06 -13.46
CA ARG A 29 -11.33 -11.64 -14.70
C ARG A 29 -9.82 -11.87 -14.60
N VAL A 30 -9.15 -11.22 -13.64
CA VAL A 30 -7.72 -11.39 -13.38
C VAL A 30 -7.52 -12.61 -12.47
N PRO A 31 -6.54 -13.49 -12.75
CA PRO A 31 -6.24 -14.63 -11.88
C PRO A 31 -6.00 -14.23 -10.42
N LEU A 32 -6.45 -15.06 -9.48
CA LEU A 32 -6.47 -14.74 -8.04
C LEU A 32 -5.10 -14.30 -7.50
N LEU A 33 -4.03 -15.00 -7.86
CA LEU A 33 -2.67 -14.66 -7.40
C LEU A 33 -2.15 -13.36 -8.04
N GLU A 34 -2.52 -13.07 -9.30
CA GLU A 34 -2.17 -11.79 -9.94
C GLU A 34 -2.93 -10.63 -9.29
N ARG A 35 -4.19 -10.83 -8.88
CA ARG A 35 -4.94 -9.85 -8.08
C ARG A 35 -4.25 -9.56 -6.75
N MET A 36 -3.78 -10.61 -6.06
CA MET A 36 -3.01 -10.46 -4.82
C MET A 36 -1.70 -9.70 -5.07
N ARG A 37 -1.01 -9.97 -6.17
CA ARG A 37 0.20 -9.26 -6.58
C ARG A 37 -0.06 -7.76 -6.85
N PHE A 38 -1.13 -7.42 -7.57
CA PHE A 38 -1.52 -6.02 -7.76
C PHE A 38 -1.85 -5.31 -6.45
N LEU A 39 -2.53 -6.01 -5.53
CA LEU A 39 -2.80 -5.49 -4.19
C LEU A 39 -1.49 -5.19 -3.43
N SER A 40 -0.52 -6.11 -3.46
CA SER A 40 0.80 -5.90 -2.86
C SER A 40 1.57 -4.73 -3.48
N ILE A 41 1.55 -4.60 -4.81
CA ILE A 41 2.15 -3.45 -5.51
C ILE A 41 1.50 -2.14 -5.05
N CYS A 42 0.17 -2.11 -4.98
CA CYS A 42 -0.56 -0.93 -4.52
C CYS A 42 -0.18 -0.58 -3.07
N SER A 43 -0.05 -1.57 -2.18
CA SER A 43 0.36 -1.35 -0.79
C SER A 43 1.76 -0.75 -0.71
N SER A 44 2.76 -1.34 -1.38
CA SER A 44 4.13 -0.85 -1.35
C SER A 44 4.28 0.57 -1.93
N ASN A 45 3.55 0.87 -3.00
CA ASN A 45 3.53 2.22 -3.57
C ASN A 45 2.92 3.25 -2.61
N LEU A 46 1.92 2.84 -1.82
CA LEU A 46 1.33 3.70 -0.80
C LEU A 46 2.31 3.95 0.34
N ASP A 47 3.02 2.93 0.80
CA ASP A 47 4.05 3.07 1.84
C ASP A 47 5.13 4.09 1.43
N GLU A 48 5.68 3.96 0.21
CA GLU A 48 6.63 4.92 -0.35
C GLU A 48 6.02 6.33 -0.47
N PHE A 49 4.76 6.41 -0.89
CA PHE A 49 4.05 7.68 -0.96
C PHE A 49 3.94 8.34 0.42
N PHE A 50 3.63 7.59 1.48
CA PHE A 50 3.56 8.13 2.84
C PHE A 50 4.91 8.58 3.38
N GLU A 51 5.94 7.74 3.24
CA GLU A 51 7.29 8.03 3.75
C GLU A 51 7.84 9.33 3.16
N ILE A 52 7.75 9.50 1.84
CA ILE A 52 8.32 10.66 1.16
C ILE A 52 7.38 11.87 1.25
N ARG A 53 6.08 11.67 1.01
CA ARG A 53 5.17 12.79 0.73
C ARG A 53 4.59 13.41 1.99
N VAL A 54 4.25 12.62 3.01
CA VAL A 54 3.72 13.17 4.26
C VAL A 54 4.81 13.93 5.02
N ALA A 55 6.06 13.46 4.99
CA ALA A 55 7.20 14.18 5.55
C ALA A 55 7.40 15.54 4.87
N GLY A 56 7.47 15.57 3.52
CA GLY A 56 7.69 16.82 2.79
C GLY A 56 6.52 17.84 2.87
N LEU A 57 5.28 17.38 2.99
CA LEU A 57 4.13 18.28 3.18
C LEU A 57 4.07 18.87 4.59
N LYS A 58 4.37 18.08 5.62
CA LYS A 58 4.46 18.59 7.00
C LYS A 58 5.54 19.66 7.14
N GLU A 59 6.67 19.49 6.48
CA GLU A 59 7.75 20.50 6.44
C GLU A 59 7.29 21.80 5.76
N LYS A 60 6.63 21.72 4.61
CA LYS A 60 6.11 22.90 3.88
C LYS A 60 5.03 23.67 4.65
N ILE A 61 4.19 22.96 5.41
CA ILE A 61 3.19 23.54 6.30
C ILE A 61 3.89 24.24 7.46
N ALA A 62 4.88 23.60 8.10
CA ALA A 62 5.65 24.19 9.19
C ALA A 62 6.37 25.48 8.78
N LEU A 63 6.86 25.54 7.53
CA LEU A 63 7.51 26.73 6.96
C LEU A 63 6.52 27.84 6.55
N SER A 64 5.21 27.68 6.77
CA SER A 64 4.17 28.67 6.43
C SER A 64 4.31 29.21 5.00
N SER A 65 4.71 28.36 4.06
CA SER A 65 4.92 28.79 2.68
C SER A 65 3.56 29.09 2.04
N ASN A 66 3.15 30.36 2.05
CA ASN A 66 1.87 30.81 1.50
C ASN A 66 1.86 30.81 -0.05
N LYS A 67 2.75 30.02 -0.65
CA LYS A 67 2.95 29.92 -2.09
C LYS A 67 2.01 28.85 -2.61
N LEU A 68 1.13 29.26 -3.53
CA LEU A 68 0.18 28.35 -4.18
C LEU A 68 0.94 27.20 -4.85
N THR A 69 0.32 26.02 -4.85
CA THR A 69 0.80 24.87 -5.61
C THR A 69 0.67 25.15 -7.11
N ILE A 70 1.30 24.32 -7.94
CA ILE A 70 1.28 24.46 -9.41
C ILE A 70 -0.16 24.51 -9.97
N ASP A 71 -1.09 23.84 -9.29
CA ASP A 71 -2.51 23.73 -9.65
C ASP A 71 -3.37 24.85 -9.05
N GLY A 72 -2.74 25.85 -8.41
CA GLY A 72 -3.43 27.00 -7.80
C GLY A 72 -4.04 26.76 -6.42
N LEU A 73 -3.92 25.55 -5.85
CA LEU A 73 -4.42 25.25 -4.50
C LEU A 73 -3.45 25.74 -3.41
N ARG A 74 -3.99 26.14 -2.25
CA ARG A 74 -3.15 26.37 -1.07
C ARG A 74 -2.57 25.02 -0.57
N PRO A 75 -1.34 25.00 -0.03
CA PRO A 75 -0.70 23.75 0.41
C PRO A 75 -1.50 22.93 1.43
N ASP A 76 -2.24 23.60 2.32
CA ASP A 76 -3.14 22.98 3.31
C ASP A 76 -4.36 22.32 2.67
N GLU A 77 -4.96 22.96 1.66
CA GLU A 77 -6.08 22.41 0.91
C GLU A 77 -5.65 21.19 0.09
N ALA A 78 -4.51 21.29 -0.61
CA ALA A 78 -3.93 20.18 -1.35
C ALA A 78 -3.60 19.01 -0.42
N PHE A 79 -3.02 19.28 0.75
CA PHE A 79 -2.74 18.26 1.76
C PHE A 79 -4.01 17.55 2.23
N SER A 80 -5.06 18.32 2.57
CA SER A 80 -6.33 17.77 3.03
C SER A 80 -6.96 16.84 1.98
N GLN A 81 -6.99 17.28 0.72
CA GLN A 81 -7.52 16.46 -0.38
C GLN A 81 -6.70 15.20 -0.64
N ILE A 82 -5.36 15.30 -0.64
CA ILE A 82 -4.47 14.16 -0.78
C ILE A 82 -4.72 13.17 0.36
N SER A 83 -4.73 13.65 1.60
CA SER A 83 -4.98 12.83 2.78
C SER A 83 -6.30 12.08 2.67
N HIS A 84 -7.40 12.78 2.37
CA HIS A 84 -8.71 12.18 2.23
C HIS A 84 -8.75 11.10 1.14
N LYS A 85 -8.21 11.38 -0.05
CA LYS A 85 -8.19 10.42 -1.16
C LYS A 85 -7.34 9.19 -0.84
N THR A 86 -6.21 9.38 -0.16
CA THR A 86 -5.33 8.26 0.21
C THR A 86 -5.97 7.37 1.27
N HIS A 87 -6.60 7.93 2.30
CA HIS A 87 -7.35 7.13 3.28
C HIS A 87 -8.46 6.31 2.62
N HIS A 88 -9.23 6.93 1.72
CA HIS A 88 -10.26 6.22 0.97
C HIS A 88 -9.69 5.05 0.15
N LEU A 89 -8.52 5.23 -0.47
CA LEU A 89 -7.86 4.18 -1.23
C LEU A 89 -7.38 3.02 -0.33
N ILE A 90 -6.88 3.33 0.86
CA ILE A 90 -6.50 2.33 1.88
C ILE A 90 -7.72 1.53 2.34
N ASP A 91 -8.84 2.20 2.61
CA ASP A 91 -10.09 1.53 3.00
C ASP A 91 -10.55 0.54 1.93
N GLN A 92 -10.46 0.94 0.66
CA GLN A 92 -10.77 0.07 -0.47
C GLN A 92 -9.79 -1.09 -0.59
N LEU A 93 -8.50 -0.86 -0.35
CA LEU A 93 -7.47 -1.90 -0.35
C LEU A 93 -7.78 -2.97 0.70
N TYR A 94 -8.04 -2.58 1.94
CA TYR A 94 -8.41 -3.51 3.02
C TYR A 94 -9.74 -4.21 2.76
N ALA A 95 -10.74 -3.51 2.20
CA ALA A 95 -11.99 -4.14 1.81
C ALA A 95 -11.78 -5.22 0.75
N THR A 96 -10.95 -4.94 -0.27
CA THR A 96 -10.59 -5.88 -1.32
C THR A 96 -9.89 -7.11 -0.73
N PHE A 97 -8.89 -6.88 0.12
CA PHE A 97 -8.14 -7.95 0.78
C PHE A 97 -9.03 -8.84 1.65
N ASN A 98 -9.72 -8.24 2.62
CA ASN A 98 -10.45 -8.98 3.65
C ASN A 98 -11.76 -9.60 3.15
N LYS A 99 -12.48 -8.91 2.27
CA LYS A 99 -13.83 -9.34 1.86
C LYS A 99 -13.83 -10.12 0.56
N GLN A 100 -12.78 -10.05 -0.26
CA GLN A 100 -12.74 -10.73 -1.55
C GLN A 100 -11.56 -11.71 -1.65
N LEU A 101 -10.32 -11.23 -1.48
CA LEU A 101 -9.14 -12.05 -1.75
C LEU A 101 -8.92 -13.13 -0.70
N LEU A 102 -8.99 -12.81 0.59
CA LEU A 102 -8.84 -13.81 1.66
C LEU A 102 -9.87 -14.94 1.55
N PRO A 103 -11.19 -14.68 1.39
CA PRO A 103 -12.17 -15.73 1.15
C PRO A 103 -11.90 -16.54 -0.11
N ALA A 104 -11.46 -15.90 -1.21
CA ALA A 104 -11.16 -16.60 -2.46
C ALA A 104 -9.93 -17.52 -2.31
N LEU A 105 -8.88 -17.07 -1.62
CA LEU A 105 -7.69 -17.88 -1.35
C LEU A 105 -8.03 -19.09 -0.49
N ARG A 106 -8.88 -18.92 0.54
CA ARG A 106 -9.36 -20.04 1.37
C ARG A 106 -10.12 -21.09 0.56
N LYS A 107 -10.88 -20.70 -0.47
CA LYS A 107 -11.56 -21.67 -1.37
C LYS A 107 -10.57 -22.51 -2.18
N GLU A 108 -9.42 -21.93 -2.53
CA GLU A 108 -8.32 -22.62 -3.21
C GLU A 108 -7.38 -23.35 -2.23
N ASN A 109 -7.78 -23.51 -0.95
CA ASN A 109 -6.97 -24.10 0.13
C ASN A 109 -5.65 -23.35 0.42
N ILE A 110 -5.61 -22.04 0.13
CA ILE A 110 -4.50 -21.16 0.48
C ILE A 110 -4.90 -20.41 1.76
N HIS A 111 -4.22 -20.71 2.85
CA HIS A 111 -4.51 -20.17 4.18
C HIS A 111 -3.37 -19.29 4.66
N PHE A 112 -3.70 -18.11 5.17
CA PHE A 112 -2.82 -17.35 6.05
C PHE A 112 -3.16 -17.74 7.47
N LEU A 113 -2.21 -18.40 8.13
CA LEU A 113 -2.37 -18.85 9.51
C LEU A 113 -1.91 -17.76 10.46
N GLU A 114 -2.76 -17.43 11.43
CA GLU A 114 -2.35 -16.64 12.59
C GLU A 114 -1.58 -17.51 13.59
N LEU A 115 -0.78 -16.90 14.48
CA LEU A 115 0.12 -17.61 15.40
C LEU A 115 -0.60 -18.62 16.31
N ASP A 116 -1.86 -18.37 16.61
CA ASP A 116 -2.73 -19.22 17.41
C ASP A 116 -3.30 -20.42 16.63
N GLU A 117 -3.23 -20.40 15.30
CA GLU A 117 -3.63 -21.50 14.42
C GLU A 117 -2.47 -22.47 14.11
N TRP A 118 -1.29 -22.23 14.69
CA TRP A 118 -0.12 -23.08 14.48
C TRP A 118 -0.28 -24.39 15.23
N THR A 119 -0.15 -25.50 14.51
CA THR A 119 -0.10 -26.82 15.13
C THR A 119 1.25 -27.07 15.78
N ASP A 120 1.31 -28.03 16.71
CA ASP A 120 2.57 -28.48 17.33
C ASP A 120 3.62 -28.86 16.29
N ASP A 121 3.21 -29.41 15.14
CA ASP A 121 4.08 -29.75 14.02
C ASP A 121 4.68 -28.51 13.34
N ILE A 122 3.90 -27.43 13.16
CA ILE A 122 4.39 -26.16 12.61
C ILE A 122 5.36 -25.51 13.60
N HIS A 123 5.06 -25.54 14.90
CA HIS A 123 5.99 -25.06 15.93
C HIS A 123 7.30 -25.85 15.98
N LEU A 124 7.25 -27.17 15.78
CA LEU A 124 8.43 -28.02 15.72
C LEU A 124 9.26 -27.75 14.45
N TRP A 125 8.60 -27.55 13.32
CA TRP A 125 9.25 -27.19 12.06
C TRP A 125 9.89 -25.79 12.10
N ASP A 126 9.23 -24.80 12.70
CA ASP A 126 9.79 -23.46 12.89
C ASP A 126 11.04 -23.49 13.77
N LYS A 127 11.01 -24.22 14.90
CA LYS A 127 12.19 -24.39 15.77
C LYS A 127 13.36 -25.01 15.02
N THR A 128 13.11 -26.03 14.18
CA THR A 128 14.16 -26.70 13.41
C THR A 128 14.71 -25.81 12.28
N LEU A 129 13.87 -25.05 11.57
CA LEU A 129 14.33 -24.07 10.60
C LEU A 129 15.10 -22.89 11.22
N CYS A 130 14.60 -22.32 12.30
CA CYS A 130 15.25 -21.22 13.00
C CYS A 130 16.62 -21.66 13.56
N TRP A 131 16.73 -22.91 14.04
CA TRP A 131 18.02 -23.50 14.43
C TRP A 131 18.96 -23.68 13.24
N ASN A 132 18.47 -24.26 12.14
CA ASN A 132 19.30 -24.51 10.95
C ASN A 132 19.81 -23.21 10.30
N ARG A 133 19.01 -22.13 10.31
CA ARG A 133 19.46 -20.80 9.84
C ARG A 133 20.50 -20.16 10.76
N LYS A 134 20.44 -20.39 12.07
CA LYS A 134 21.44 -19.88 13.02
C LYS A 134 22.74 -20.70 13.01
N GLY A 135 22.69 -21.99 12.68
CA GLY A 135 23.85 -22.87 12.57
C GLY A 135 24.68 -22.73 11.28
N LEU A 136 24.16 -22.05 10.26
CA LEU A 136 24.89 -21.78 9.01
C LEU A 136 25.87 -20.59 9.08
N ASN A 137 25.92 -19.87 10.21
CA ASN A 137 26.85 -18.76 10.44
C ASN A 137 27.93 -19.03 11.50
N SER A 138 28.09 -20.28 11.96
CA SER A 138 29.16 -20.67 12.91
C SER A 138 30.25 -21.52 12.25
N GLY A 139 30.63 -21.16 11.03
CA GLY A 139 31.72 -21.77 10.27
C GLY A 139 32.61 -20.69 9.63
N PHE A 140 33.31 -19.94 10.48
CA PHE A 140 34.57 -19.25 10.17
C PHE A 140 35.57 -19.59 11.27
#